data_AF-A0A139BSU4-F1
#
_entry.id   AF-A0A139BSU4-F1
#
_cell.length_a   1.000
_cell.length_b   1.000
_cell.length_c   1.000
_cell.angle_alpha   90.00
_cell.angle_beta   90.00
_cell.angle_gamma   90.00
#
_symmetry.space_group_name_H-M   'P 1'
#
loop_
_entity.id
_entity.type
_entity.pdbx_description
1 polymer ?
#
loop_
_entity_poly.entity_id
_entity_poly.type
_entity_poly.pdbx_seq_one_letter_code
_entity_poly.pdbx_strand_id
1 'polypeptide(L)'
;MVSQCRANFIQVAIRYNPPYYLQSIDQGNNLASNKARVHFTLSGYHFDPDDITRLLGIEPTSVDASGAHSALDKPVISSWELSTETMMDNIDVYKMTDIIVKKIEPAKEKILQVIKSHNLSPRICVALVLSVDKSETCPDVGFGARTIRFLADIGAFINVDYQLSERI
;
A
#
# COMPACT_ATOMS: atom_id res chain seq x y z
N MET A 1 39.31 -6.84 -2.50
CA MET A 1 37.93 -6.68 -2.02
C MET A 1 37.10 -6.06 -3.13
N VAL A 2 36.27 -6.85 -3.82
CA VAL A 2 35.32 -6.30 -4.79
C VAL A 2 34.02 -6.08 -4.02
N SER A 3 33.67 -4.81 -3.77
CA SER A 3 32.36 -4.45 -3.23
C SER A 3 31.33 -4.77 -4.32
N GLN A 4 30.58 -5.85 -4.13
CA GLN A 4 29.51 -6.24 -5.04
C GLN A 4 28.37 -5.23 -4.84
N CYS A 5 28.25 -4.26 -5.75
CA CYS A 5 27.10 -3.35 -5.78
C CYS A 5 25.84 -4.20 -6.01
N ARG A 6 25.06 -4.43 -4.96
CA ARG A 6 23.70 -4.96 -5.11
C ARG A 6 22.84 -3.85 -5.68
N ALA A 7 22.42 -4.00 -6.93
CA ALA A 7 21.37 -3.15 -7.48
C ALA A 7 20.05 -3.55 -6.81
N ASN A 8 19.46 -2.65 -6.03
CA ASN A 8 18.10 -2.79 -5.54
C ASN A 8 17.16 -2.29 -6.64
N PHE A 9 16.42 -3.21 -7.26
CA PHE A 9 15.40 -2.86 -8.24
C PHE A 9 14.06 -2.64 -7.53
N ILE A 10 13.31 -1.62 -7.94
CA ILE A 10 11.91 -1.46 -7.54
C ILE A 10 11.05 -2.05 -8.64
N GLN A 11 10.12 -2.92 -8.25
CA GLN A 11 9.10 -3.45 -9.15
C GLN A 11 7.84 -2.59 -9.03
N VAL A 12 7.35 -2.10 -10.18
CA VAL A 12 6.14 -1.31 -10.28
C VAL A 12 5.09 -2.11 -11.05
N ALA A 13 3.90 -2.25 -10.48
CA ALA A 13 2.75 -2.86 -11.13
C ALA A 13 1.60 -1.85 -11.17
N ILE A 14 0.99 -1.67 -12.35
CA ILE A 14 -0.20 -0.84 -12.54
C ILE A 14 -1.34 -1.76 -12.97
N ARG A 15 -2.47 -1.71 -12.26
CA ARG A 15 -3.65 -2.53 -12.54
C ARG A 15 -4.87 -1.66 -12.74
N TYR A 16 -5.59 -1.94 -13.82
CA TYR A 16 -6.95 -1.45 -13.99
C TYR A 16 -7.91 -2.43 -13.34
N ASN A 17 -8.72 -1.94 -12.40
CA ASN A 17 -9.81 -2.70 -11.80
C ASN A 17 -11.11 -2.23 -12.46
N PRO A 18 -11.73 -3.05 -13.32
CA PRO A 18 -13.06 -2.74 -13.85
C PRO A 18 -14.06 -2.65 -12.69
N PRO A 19 -15.06 -1.75 -12.78
CA PRO A 19 -16.08 -1.60 -11.75
C PRO A 19 -16.97 -2.85 -11.74
N TYR A 20 -16.60 -3.85 -10.94
CA TYR A 20 -17.44 -4.98 -10.62
C TYR A 20 -17.81 -4.91 -9.13
N TYR A 21 -19.10 -4.66 -8.86
CA TYR A 21 -19.82 -4.91 -7.61
C TYR A 21 -19.03 -4.78 -6.29
N LEU A 22 -18.79 -3.55 -5.85
CA LEU A 22 -18.67 -3.23 -4.42
C LEU A 22 -19.85 -2.35 -4.02
N GLN A 23 -20.97 -3.00 -3.67
CA GLN A 23 -22.03 -2.36 -2.88
C GLN A 23 -21.51 -2.13 -1.45
N SER A 24 -20.79 -1.03 -1.23
CA SER A 24 -20.73 -0.33 0.07
C SER A 24 -19.79 0.86 -0.03
N ILE A 25 -20.07 1.80 -0.93
CA ILE A 25 -19.60 3.17 -0.78
C ILE A 25 -20.85 4.03 -0.87
N ASP A 26 -21.36 4.36 0.31
CA ASP A 26 -22.25 5.47 0.65
C ASP A 26 -23.26 5.91 -0.43
N GLN A 27 -24.53 5.50 -0.25
CA GLN A 27 -25.67 6.14 -0.91
C GLN A 27 -25.87 7.54 -0.29
N GLY A 28 -25.05 8.49 -0.70
CA GLY A 28 -25.13 9.88 -0.27
C GLY A 28 -24.37 10.78 -1.23
N ASN A 29 -25.09 11.39 -2.17
CA ASN A 29 -24.59 12.38 -3.14
C ASN A 29 -23.34 11.96 -3.94
N ASN A 30 -23.59 11.17 -4.98
CA ASN A 30 -22.67 10.96 -6.09
C ASN A 30 -22.30 12.30 -6.75
N LEU A 31 -21.17 12.89 -6.34
CA LEU A 31 -20.29 13.55 -7.29
C LEU A 31 -19.31 12.47 -7.75
N ALA A 32 -19.16 12.28 -9.06
CA ALA A 32 -18.11 11.47 -9.64
C ALA A 32 -16.77 12.18 -9.39
N SER A 33 -16.25 12.17 -8.16
CA SER A 33 -14.98 12.81 -7.82
C SER A 33 -13.83 11.82 -7.77
N ASN A 34 -12.63 12.29 -8.10
CA ASN A 34 -11.42 11.53 -7.89
C ASN A 34 -11.24 11.21 -6.38
N LYS A 35 -10.91 9.95 -6.06
CA LYS A 35 -10.58 9.49 -4.71
C LYS A 35 -9.24 8.77 -4.70
N ALA A 36 -8.48 8.91 -3.62
CA ALA A 36 -7.22 8.20 -3.45
C ALA A 36 -6.99 7.74 -2.02
N ARG A 37 -6.36 6.58 -1.88
CA ARG A 37 -5.80 6.09 -0.61
C ARG A 37 -4.44 5.46 -0.87
N VAL A 38 -3.46 5.78 -0.02
CA VAL A 38 -2.14 5.15 -0.07
C VAL A 38 -1.97 4.29 1.17
N HIS A 39 -1.43 3.09 1.00
CA HIS A 39 -1.16 2.19 2.09
C HIS A 39 0.17 1.46 1.93
N PHE A 40 0.86 1.22 3.04
CA PHE A 40 1.99 0.31 3.14
C PHE A 40 1.52 -1.00 3.75
N THR A 41 1.86 -2.12 3.13
CA THR A 41 1.43 -3.45 3.56
C THR A 41 2.64 -4.37 3.70
N LEU A 42 2.63 -5.16 4.77
CA LEU A 42 3.44 -6.36 4.90
C LEU A 42 2.52 -7.56 4.72
N SER A 43 2.78 -8.40 3.72
CA SER A 43 1.99 -9.61 3.44
C SER A 43 2.87 -10.84 3.38
N GLY A 44 2.38 -11.96 3.88
CA GLY A 44 3.14 -13.20 3.98
C GLY A 44 2.25 -14.33 4.48
N TYR A 45 2.78 -15.55 4.49
CA TYR A 45 2.03 -16.72 4.91
C TYR A 45 2.19 -16.96 6.41
N HIS A 46 1.08 -17.32 7.07
CA HIS A 46 1.07 -17.86 8.44
C HIS A 46 1.81 -17.01 9.49
N PHE A 47 1.72 -15.69 9.41
CA PHE A 47 2.22 -14.81 10.47
C PHE A 47 1.08 -14.17 11.24
N ASP A 48 1.36 -13.80 12.49
CA ASP A 48 0.46 -13.04 13.34
C ASP A 48 0.73 -11.52 13.20
N PRO A 49 -0.23 -10.71 12.73
CA PRO A 49 -0.08 -9.27 12.65
C PRO A 49 0.24 -8.59 13.99
N ASP A 50 -0.16 -9.17 15.14
CA ASP A 50 0.13 -8.59 16.45
C ASP A 50 1.62 -8.63 16.77
N ASP A 51 2.34 -9.66 16.31
CA ASP A 51 3.79 -9.73 16.41
C ASP A 51 4.46 -8.59 15.64
N ILE A 52 3.92 -8.27 14.47
CA ILE A 52 4.41 -7.17 13.63
C ILE A 52 4.18 -5.83 14.32
N THR A 53 2.96 -5.58 14.83
CA THR A 53 2.63 -4.37 15.60
C THR A 53 3.60 -4.17 16.77
N ARG A 54 3.84 -5.21 17.57
CA ARG A 54 4.74 -5.17 18.72
C ARG A 54 6.19 -4.89 18.32
N LEU A 55 6.69 -5.52 17.26
CA LEU A 55 8.07 -5.34 16.81
C LEU A 55 8.30 -3.94 16.22
N LEU A 56 7.38 -3.47 15.37
CA LEU A 56 7.46 -2.15 14.75
C LEU A 56 7.23 -1.03 15.76
N GLY A 57 6.30 -1.22 16.71
CA GLY A 57 5.82 -0.16 17.61
C GLY A 57 4.97 0.87 16.88
N ILE A 58 4.29 0.45 15.81
CA ILE A 58 3.40 1.26 14.98
C ILE A 58 2.06 0.55 14.98
N GLU A 59 0.98 1.29 15.21
CA GLU A 59 -0.37 0.74 15.10
C GLU A 59 -0.81 0.63 13.63
N PRO A 60 -1.30 -0.53 13.18
CA PRO A 60 -1.85 -0.67 11.84
C PRO A 60 -3.17 0.07 11.70
N THR A 61 -3.53 0.41 10.46
CA THR A 61 -4.88 0.82 10.10
C THR A 61 -5.79 -0.38 9.85
N SER A 62 -5.24 -1.49 9.37
CA SER A 62 -5.97 -2.74 9.17
C SER A 62 -5.05 -3.95 9.26
N VAL A 63 -5.62 -5.10 9.60
CA VAL A 63 -4.94 -6.38 9.64
C VAL A 63 -5.82 -7.48 9.06
N ASP A 64 -5.19 -8.44 8.40
CA ASP A 64 -5.76 -9.75 8.12
C ASP A 64 -4.95 -10.78 8.90
N ALA A 65 -5.56 -11.36 9.94
CA ALA A 65 -4.95 -12.37 10.80
C ALA A 65 -5.35 -13.80 10.40
N SER A 66 -5.89 -14.02 9.20
CA SER A 66 -6.34 -15.33 8.72
C SER A 66 -5.25 -16.40 8.83
N GLY A 67 -3.98 -16.01 8.64
CA GLY A 67 -2.84 -16.92 8.75
C GLY A 67 -2.39 -17.24 10.18
N ALA A 68 -2.68 -16.39 11.18
CA ALA A 68 -2.06 -16.43 12.51
C ALA A 68 -2.27 -17.76 13.28
N HIS A 69 -3.43 -18.39 13.08
CA HIS A 69 -3.80 -19.67 13.71
C HIS A 69 -4.32 -20.71 12.71
N SER A 70 -3.99 -20.51 11.43
CA SER A 70 -4.36 -21.45 10.38
C SER A 70 -3.48 -22.71 10.42
N ALA A 71 -4.05 -23.83 9.96
CA ALA A 71 -3.27 -25.04 9.74
C ALA A 71 -2.20 -24.81 8.64
N LEU A 72 -1.02 -25.40 8.83
CA LEU A 72 0.14 -25.25 7.93
C LEU A 72 0.07 -26.14 6.68
N ASP A 73 -1.05 -26.84 6.47
CA ASP A 73 -1.29 -27.75 5.35
C ASP A 73 -1.70 -27.00 4.06
N LYS A 74 -2.12 -25.74 4.18
CA LYS A 74 -2.46 -24.87 3.05
C LYS A 74 -1.90 -23.47 3.26
N PRO A 75 -1.40 -22.80 2.20
CA PRO A 75 -0.91 -21.43 2.32
C PRO A 75 -2.06 -20.47 2.65
N VAL A 76 -1.99 -19.81 3.80
CA VAL A 76 -2.94 -18.75 4.19
C VAL A 76 -2.19 -17.44 4.40
N ILE A 77 -2.62 -16.41 3.69
CA ILE A 77 -2.00 -15.08 3.74
C ILE A 77 -2.54 -14.35 4.97
N SER A 78 -1.64 -13.73 5.71
CA SER A 78 -1.94 -12.65 6.65
C SER A 78 -1.45 -11.33 6.05
N SER A 79 -1.98 -10.22 6.55
CA SER A 79 -1.50 -8.88 6.19
C SER A 79 -1.51 -7.92 7.37
N TRP A 80 -0.57 -6.99 7.34
CA TRP A 80 -0.47 -5.86 8.26
C TRP A 80 -0.41 -4.59 7.41
N GLU A 81 -1.32 -3.63 7.61
CA GLU A 81 -1.48 -2.45 6.77
C GLU A 81 -1.45 -1.15 7.57
N LEU A 82 -0.71 -0.16 7.08
CA LEU A 82 -0.78 1.23 7.51
C LEU A 82 -1.21 2.11 6.34
N SER A 83 -2.29 2.86 6.49
CA SER A 83 -2.81 3.69 5.40
C SER A 83 -3.01 5.16 5.76
N THR A 84 -3.15 5.98 4.72
CA THR A 84 -3.79 7.28 4.81
C THR A 84 -5.30 7.09 4.96
N GLU A 85 -6.00 8.15 5.32
CA GLU A 85 -7.42 8.26 5.02
C GLU A 85 -7.65 8.30 3.50
N THR A 86 -8.89 8.11 3.08
CA THR A 86 -9.28 8.32 1.69
C THR A 86 -9.43 9.82 1.44
N MET A 87 -8.63 10.36 0.54
CA MET A 87 -8.71 11.76 0.13
C MET A 87 -9.65 11.89 -1.08
N MET A 88 -10.42 12.98 -1.10
CA MET A 88 -11.29 13.38 -2.20
C MET A 88 -10.80 14.74 -2.69
N ASP A 89 -10.79 14.93 -4.01
CA ASP A 89 -10.36 16.16 -4.68
C ASP A 89 -8.90 16.57 -4.36
N ASN A 90 -8.21 17.24 -5.28
CA ASN A 90 -6.80 17.67 -5.10
C ASN A 90 -5.82 16.55 -4.70
N ILE A 91 -5.97 15.37 -5.30
CA ILE A 91 -5.12 14.21 -5.01
C ILE A 91 -3.70 14.47 -5.48
N ASP A 92 -2.77 14.35 -4.54
CA ASP A 92 -1.32 14.47 -4.76
C ASP A 92 -0.65 13.20 -4.21
N VAL A 93 -0.42 12.23 -5.12
CA VAL A 93 0.14 10.92 -4.74
C VAL A 93 1.54 11.06 -4.13
N TYR A 94 2.30 12.08 -4.55
CA TYR A 94 3.60 12.36 -3.97
C TYR A 94 3.47 12.68 -2.48
N LYS A 95 2.56 13.59 -2.11
CA LYS A 95 2.33 13.95 -0.70
C LYS A 95 1.75 12.78 0.10
N MET A 96 0.81 12.04 -0.47
CA MET A 96 0.17 10.91 0.21
C MET A 96 1.18 9.79 0.52
N THR A 97 2.08 9.49 -0.41
CA THR A 97 3.14 8.49 -0.17
C THR A 97 4.17 8.99 0.84
N ASP A 98 4.51 10.27 0.83
CA ASP A 98 5.40 10.89 1.83
C ASP A 98 4.82 10.81 3.26
N ILE A 99 3.50 10.94 3.44
CA ILE A 99 2.83 10.74 4.74
C ILE A 99 3.11 9.33 5.29
N ILE A 100 2.99 8.30 4.45
CA ILE A 100 3.26 6.92 4.84
C ILE A 100 4.74 6.71 5.15
N VAL A 101 5.62 7.13 4.24
CA VAL A 101 7.08 6.96 4.41
C VAL A 101 7.57 7.62 5.69
N LYS A 102 7.14 8.84 6.01
CA LYS A 102 7.51 9.52 7.26
C LYS A 102 7.13 8.73 8.52
N LYS A 103 6.05 7.95 8.49
CA LYS A 103 5.64 7.10 9.62
C LYS A 103 6.50 5.86 9.77
N ILE A 104 6.89 5.23 8.66
CA ILE A 104 7.57 3.91 8.68
C ILE A 104 9.10 4.00 8.58
N GLU A 105 9.64 5.07 8.01
CA GLU A 105 11.08 5.26 7.83
C GLU A 105 11.88 5.23 9.15
N PRO A 106 11.40 5.80 10.27
CA PRO A 106 12.07 5.66 11.56
C PRO A 106 12.21 4.20 12.04
N ALA A 107 11.34 3.30 11.57
CA ALA A 107 11.35 1.87 11.92
C ALA A 107 12.03 0.98 10.86
N LYS A 108 12.78 1.56 9.91
CA LYS A 108 13.41 0.85 8.77
C LYS A 108 14.10 -0.47 9.16
N GLU A 109 14.97 -0.45 10.16
CA GLU A 109 15.73 -1.63 10.56
C GLU A 109 14.83 -2.74 11.14
N LYS A 110 13.77 -2.36 11.88
CA LYS A 110 12.76 -3.30 12.37
C LYS A 110 11.92 -3.86 11.23
N ILE A 111 11.58 -3.03 10.25
CA ILE A 111 10.87 -3.46 9.02
C ILE A 111 11.71 -4.50 8.28
N LEU A 112 13.01 -4.24 8.07
CA LEU A 112 13.93 -5.22 7.46
C LEU A 112 14.02 -6.51 8.27
N GLN A 113 14.04 -6.41 9.60
CA GLN A 113 14.04 -7.58 10.48
C GLN A 113 12.77 -8.42 10.30
N VAL A 114 11.57 -7.82 10.36
CA VAL A 114 10.31 -8.57 10.22
C VAL A 114 10.11 -9.14 8.83
N ILE A 115 10.53 -8.41 7.79
CA ILE A 115 10.56 -8.91 6.40
C ILE A 115 11.37 -10.19 6.33
N LYS A 116 12.56 -10.20 6.92
CA LYS A 116 13.44 -11.36 6.89
C LYS A 116 12.95 -12.51 7.77
N SER A 117 12.48 -12.24 8.98
CA SER A 117 12.12 -13.28 9.94
C SER A 117 10.81 -13.99 9.61
N HIS A 118 9.85 -13.27 9.00
CA HIS A 118 8.54 -13.82 8.64
C HIS A 118 8.36 -14.00 7.12
N ASN A 119 9.43 -13.78 6.33
CA ASN A 119 9.40 -13.87 4.87
C ASN A 119 8.28 -13.00 4.24
N LEU A 120 8.17 -11.75 4.70
CA LEU A 120 7.11 -10.83 4.28
C LEU A 120 7.49 -10.12 2.98
N SER A 121 6.49 -9.84 2.16
CA SER A 121 6.58 -9.02 0.97
C SER A 121 6.09 -7.61 1.30
N PRO A 122 6.98 -6.60 1.41
CA PRO A 122 6.59 -5.22 1.62
C PRO A 122 6.05 -4.60 0.33
N ARG A 123 4.98 -3.81 0.44
CA ARG A 123 4.35 -3.12 -0.70
C ARG A 123 3.92 -1.72 -0.28
N ILE A 124 4.05 -0.76 -1.19
CA ILE A 124 3.26 0.47 -1.15
C ILE A 124 2.23 0.40 -2.27
N CYS A 125 0.98 0.69 -1.95
CA CYS A 125 -0.13 0.58 -2.85
C CYS A 125 -0.85 1.93 -2.92
N VAL A 126 -1.11 2.40 -4.13
CA VAL A 126 -1.93 3.58 -4.42
C VAL A 126 -3.25 3.08 -5.01
N ALA A 127 -4.33 3.23 -4.27
CA ALA A 127 -5.69 2.92 -4.74
C ALA A 127 -6.35 4.21 -5.23
N LEU A 128 -6.72 4.26 -6.50
CA LEU A 128 -7.31 5.42 -7.17
C LEU A 128 -8.71 5.10 -7.68
N VAL A 129 -9.64 6.01 -7.44
CA VAL A 129 -10.91 6.11 -8.18
C VAL A 129 -10.80 7.37 -9.00
N LEU A 130 -10.86 7.25 -10.32
CA LEU A 130 -10.76 8.36 -11.23
C LEU A 130 -12.13 8.73 -11.76
N SER A 131 -12.47 10.01 -11.69
CA SER A 131 -13.69 10.54 -12.28
C SER A 131 -13.70 10.32 -13.79
N VAL A 132 -14.87 9.92 -14.31
CA VAL A 132 -15.15 9.92 -15.75
C VAL A 132 -15.67 11.26 -16.26
N ASP A 133 -15.92 12.23 -15.37
CA ASP A 133 -16.27 13.59 -15.75
C ASP A 133 -15.05 14.29 -16.36
N LYS A 134 -15.25 14.82 -17.57
CA LYS A 134 -14.21 15.54 -18.32
C LYS A 134 -13.85 16.90 -17.71
N SER A 135 -14.64 17.38 -16.75
CA SER A 135 -14.37 18.62 -16.02
C SER A 135 -13.29 18.46 -14.95
N GLU A 136 -13.03 17.23 -14.48
CA GLU A 136 -11.99 16.95 -13.49
C GLU A 136 -10.62 16.67 -14.12
N THR A 137 -9.59 17.22 -13.50
CA THR A 137 -8.20 16.91 -13.85
C THR A 137 -7.80 15.55 -13.30
N CYS A 138 -7.16 14.71 -14.13
CA CYS A 138 -6.53 13.49 -13.64
C CYS A 138 -5.41 13.84 -12.65
N PRO A 139 -5.32 13.15 -11.50
CA PRO A 139 -4.28 13.43 -10.52
C PRO A 139 -2.91 13.00 -11.03
N ASP A 140 -1.88 13.77 -10.69
CA ASP A 140 -0.50 13.40 -10.95
C ASP A 140 -0.09 12.23 -10.06
N VAL A 141 0.31 11.12 -10.70
CA VAL A 141 0.79 9.93 -10.01
C VAL A 141 2.31 9.89 -10.09
N GLY A 142 2.96 10.29 -9.00
CA GLY A 142 4.42 10.32 -8.89
C GLY A 142 4.90 9.94 -7.50
N PHE A 143 6.16 9.50 -7.42
CA PHE A 143 6.83 9.15 -6.17
C PHE A 143 8.11 9.96 -6.03
N GLY A 144 8.33 10.56 -4.87
CA GLY A 144 9.55 11.32 -4.62
C GLY A 144 10.79 10.45 -4.56
N ALA A 145 11.94 11.03 -4.91
CA ALA A 145 13.22 10.32 -4.91
C ALA A 145 13.55 9.69 -3.55
N ARG A 146 13.21 10.36 -2.44
CA ARG A 146 13.37 9.83 -1.07
C ARG A 146 12.47 8.60 -0.84
N THR A 147 11.20 8.69 -1.22
CA THR A 147 10.25 7.57 -1.14
C THR A 147 10.74 6.37 -1.94
N ILE A 148 11.12 6.59 -3.20
CA ILE A 148 11.70 5.57 -4.09
C ILE A 148 12.92 4.92 -3.41
N ARG A 149 13.86 5.73 -2.89
CA ARG A 149 15.05 5.21 -2.24
C ARG A 149 14.73 4.36 -1.01
N PHE A 150 13.84 4.83 -0.14
CA PHE A 150 13.41 4.09 1.04
C PHE A 150 12.77 2.75 0.66
N LEU A 151 11.85 2.75 -0.32
CA LEU A 151 11.17 1.55 -0.80
C LEU A 151 12.17 0.55 -1.41
N ALA A 152 13.14 1.03 -2.20
CA ALA A 152 14.22 0.20 -2.74
C ALA A 152 15.07 -0.44 -1.63
N ASP A 153 15.38 0.30 -0.57
CA ASP A 153 16.20 -0.19 0.52
C ASP A 153 15.53 -1.33 1.31
N ILE A 154 14.19 -1.31 1.42
CA ILE A 154 13.42 -2.37 2.08
C ILE A 154 12.94 -3.46 1.11
N GLY A 155 13.24 -3.35 -0.19
CA GLY A 155 12.80 -4.30 -1.22
C GLY A 155 11.29 -4.27 -1.49
N ALA A 156 10.66 -3.10 -1.35
CA ALA A 156 9.21 -2.94 -1.53
C ALA A 156 8.79 -2.87 -3.01
N PHE A 157 7.60 -3.42 -3.26
CA PHE A 157 6.88 -3.25 -4.52
C PHE A 157 6.08 -1.95 -4.50
N ILE A 158 5.91 -1.32 -5.66
CA ILE A 158 4.95 -0.24 -5.86
C ILE A 158 3.78 -0.80 -6.66
N ASN A 159 2.58 -0.76 -6.09
CA ASN A 159 1.35 -1.07 -6.80
C ASN A 159 0.53 0.21 -7.00
N VAL A 160 -0.01 0.39 -8.20
CA VAL A 160 -1.02 1.42 -8.49
C VAL A 160 -2.25 0.71 -9.05
N ASP A 161 -3.30 0.67 -8.24
CA ASP A 161 -4.57 0.08 -8.61
C ASP A 161 -5.56 1.22 -8.87
N TYR A 162 -6.12 1.29 -10.08
CA TYR A 162 -7.07 2.34 -10.41
C TYR A 162 -8.37 1.77 -10.98
N GLN A 163 -9.47 2.44 -10.66
CA GLN A 163 -10.80 2.21 -11.22
C GLN A 163 -11.38 3.53 -11.75
N LEU A 164 -12.27 3.45 -12.73
CA LEU A 164 -13.05 4.60 -13.17
C LEU A 164 -14.36 4.65 -12.39
N SER A 165 -14.80 5.83 -11.97
CA SER A 165 -16.12 6.00 -11.37
C SER A 165 -17.23 5.69 -12.38
N GLU A 166 -18.39 5.29 -11.89
CA GLU A 166 -19.57 5.13 -12.75
C GLU A 166 -20.04 6.50 -13.26
N ARG A 167 -20.55 6.53 -14.49
CA ARG A 167 -21.32 7.68 -14.97
C ARG A 167 -22.65 7.71 -14.24
N ILE A 168 -23.01 8.86 -13.68
CA ILE A 168 -24.38 9.13 -13.23
C ILE A 168 -25.27 9.33 -14.46
#